data_AF-A0A918ZRV4-F1
#
_entry.id   AF-A0A918ZRV4-F1
#
_cell.length_a   1.000
_cell.length_b   1.000
_cell.length_c   1.000
_cell.angle_alpha   90.00
_cell.angle_beta   90.00
_cell.angle_gamma   90.00
#
_symmetry.space_group_name_H-M   'P 1'
#
loop_
_entity.id
_entity.type
_entity.pdbx_description
1 polymer ?
#
loop_
_entity_poly.entity_id
_entity_poly.type
_entity_poly.pdbx_seq_one_letter_code
_entity_poly.pdbx_strand_id
1 'polypeptide(L)'
;MVKSHVATDGWVVISCAATLVYVVAMRWCMPTPQAKLRISVAPFVGLVFLVPTAMARGYSLSHTLYLYSCVLLTFVIMLAPVRKRVMADIVEQQQKPWEKVPFNTVSLYWVTFSATGCIIAMIYLWPVLE
;
A
#
# COMPACT_ATOMS: atom_id res chain seq x y z
N MET A 1 21.84 13.49 12.07
CA MET A 1 20.57 12.73 11.95
C MET A 1 20.07 12.47 13.36
N VAL A 2 18.91 13.02 13.72
CA VAL A 2 18.28 12.75 15.02
C VAL A 2 17.66 11.35 14.93
N LYS A 3 18.19 10.38 15.68
CA LYS A 3 17.56 9.05 15.82
C LYS A 3 16.28 9.22 16.64
N SER A 4 15.15 8.82 16.08
CA SER A 4 13.85 8.90 16.75
C SER A 4 13.30 7.49 16.90
N HIS A 5 13.54 6.87 18.05
CA HIS A 5 13.06 5.52 18.32
C HIS A 5 11.53 5.49 18.44
N VAL A 6 10.88 4.64 17.64
CA VAL A 6 9.44 4.42 17.72
C VAL A 6 9.18 3.08 18.40
N ALA A 7 8.61 3.15 19.60
CA ALA A 7 8.21 1.98 20.36
C ALA A 7 7.05 1.22 19.67
N THR A 8 6.81 -0.03 20.09
CA THR A 8 5.85 -0.92 19.42
C THR A 8 4.42 -0.38 19.49
N ASP A 9 4.04 0.25 20.59
CA ASP A 9 2.76 0.96 20.75
C ASP A 9 2.61 2.11 19.74
N GLY A 10 3.69 2.87 19.51
CA GLY A 10 3.74 3.88 18.45
C GLY A 10 3.50 3.28 17.07
N TRP A 11 4.12 2.14 16.77
CA TRP A 11 3.91 1.43 15.50
C TRP A 11 2.49 0.90 15.34
N VAL A 12 1.83 0.47 16.42
CA VAL A 12 0.41 0.08 16.38
C VAL A 12 -0.44 1.28 15.94
N VAL A 13 -0.26 2.44 16.56
CA VAL A 13 -1.00 3.66 16.19
C VAL A 13 -0.74 4.07 14.74
N ILE A 14 0.53 4.05 14.31
CA ILE A 14 0.91 4.36 12.93
C ILE A 14 0.26 3.38 11.95
N SER A 15 0.26 2.08 12.26
CA SER A 15 -0.35 1.07 11.40
C SER A 15 -1.87 1.23 11.28
N CYS A 16 -2.54 1.59 12.37
CA CYS A 16 -3.97 1.93 12.35
C CYS A 16 -4.24 3.16 11.48
N ALA A 17 -3.46 4.22 11.64
CA ALA A 17 -3.57 5.43 10.83
C ALA A 17 -3.30 5.14 9.34
N ALA A 18 -2.24 4.40 9.02
CA ALA A 18 -1.91 4.00 7.65
C ALA A 18 -3.01 3.13 7.03
N THR A 19 -3.64 2.25 7.81
CA THR A 19 -4.80 1.46 7.37
C THR A 19 -5.98 2.34 7.02
N LEU A 20 -6.31 3.32 7.85
CA LEU A 20 -7.39 4.27 7.57
C LEU A 20 -7.11 5.09 6.30
N VAL A 21 -5.89 5.62 6.16
CA VAL A 21 -5.45 6.36 4.97
C VAL A 21 -5.55 5.48 3.73
N TYR A 22 -5.06 4.24 3.80
CA TYR A 22 -5.16 3.27 2.73
C TYR A 22 -6.61 3.03 2.33
N VAL A 23 -7.48 2.69 3.28
CA VAL A 23 -8.89 2.36 2.99
C VAL A 23 -9.59 3.55 2.34
N VAL A 24 -9.42 4.76 2.87
CA VAL A 24 -10.04 5.98 2.32
C VAL A 24 -9.52 6.26 0.92
N ALA A 25 -8.19 6.31 0.74
CA ALA A 25 -7.59 6.63 -0.54
C ALA A 25 -7.91 5.58 -1.60
N MET A 26 -7.78 4.30 -1.26
CA MET A 26 -8.04 3.21 -2.20
C MET A 26 -9.52 3.07 -2.55
N ARG A 27 -10.44 3.27 -1.61
CA ARG A 27 -11.88 3.32 -1.92
C ARG A 27 -12.22 4.48 -2.86
N TRP A 28 -11.53 5.62 -2.74
CA TRP A 28 -11.68 6.72 -3.68
C TRP A 28 -11.22 6.33 -5.09
N CYS A 29 -10.13 5.56 -5.20
CA CYS A 29 -9.56 5.15 -6.49
C CYS A 29 -10.35 4.06 -7.23
N MET A 30 -11.36 3.43 -6.59
CA MET A 30 -12.08 2.30 -7.17
C MET A 30 -13.44 2.74 -7.75
N PRO A 31 -13.76 2.40 -9.02
CA PRO A 31 -15.02 2.82 -9.64
C PRO A 31 -16.22 1.98 -9.19
N THR A 32 -16.02 0.69 -8.89
CA THR A 32 -17.11 -0.25 -8.59
C THR A 32 -17.27 -0.53 -7.10
N PRO A 33 -18.49 -0.79 -6.61
CA PRO A 33 -18.74 -1.09 -5.19
C PRO A 33 -18.05 -2.40 -4.74
N GLN A 34 -17.97 -3.40 -5.61
CA GLN A 34 -17.27 -4.65 -5.32
C GLN A 34 -15.76 -4.45 -5.15
N ALA A 35 -15.13 -3.63 -5.99
CA ALA A 35 -13.71 -3.31 -5.86
C ALA A 35 -13.43 -2.50 -4.56
N LYS A 36 -14.32 -1.58 -4.20
CA LYS A 36 -14.26 -0.85 -2.91
C LYS A 36 -14.32 -1.80 -1.72
N LEU A 37 -15.18 -2.82 -1.77
CA LEU A 37 -15.27 -3.82 -0.69
C LEU A 37 -13.98 -4.64 -0.60
N ARG A 38 -13.51 -5.20 -1.73
CA ARG A 38 -12.27 -6.01 -1.77
C ARG A 38 -11.07 -5.24 -1.23
N ILE A 39 -10.93 -3.98 -1.62
CA ILE A 39 -9.79 -3.18 -1.17
C ILE A 39 -9.91 -2.74 0.28
N SER A 40 -11.11 -2.65 0.83
CA SER A 40 -11.29 -2.37 2.26
C SER A 40 -10.87 -3.55 3.14
N VAL A 41 -10.96 -4.78 2.63
CA VAL A 41 -10.64 -6.01 3.36
C VAL A 41 -9.17 -6.43 3.16
N ALA A 42 -8.56 -6.06 2.04
CA ALA A 42 -7.15 -6.33 1.72
C ALA A 42 -6.13 -6.06 2.85
N PRO A 43 -6.15 -4.92 3.56
CA PRO A 43 -5.18 -4.65 4.63
C PRO A 43 -5.31 -5.63 5.81
N PHE A 44 -6.53 -6.10 6.11
CA PHE A 44 -6.76 -7.05 7.19
C PHE A 44 -6.28 -8.45 6.82
N VAL A 45 -6.54 -8.87 5.58
CA VAL A 45 -5.99 -10.14 5.04
C VAL A 45 -4.47 -10.09 5.10
N GLY A 46 -3.87 -9.01 4.60
CA GLY A 46 -2.42 -8.81 4.66
C GLY A 46 -1.88 -8.92 6.08
N LEU A 47 -2.52 -8.27 7.06
CA LEU A 47 -2.09 -8.29 8.45
C LEU A 47 -2.19 -9.69 9.09
N VAL A 48 -3.29 -10.42 8.84
CA VAL A 48 -3.51 -11.79 9.37
C VAL A 48 -2.50 -12.78 8.81
N PHE A 49 -2.02 -12.62 7.57
CA PHE A 49 -0.97 -13.47 7.02
C PHE A 49 0.43 -13.02 7.43
N LEU A 50 0.69 -11.71 7.46
CA LEU A 50 2.01 -11.14 7.63
C LEU A 50 2.50 -11.20 9.08
N VAL A 51 1.62 -10.99 10.07
CA VAL A 51 2.02 -11.04 11.49
C VAL A 51 2.45 -12.45 11.94
N PRO A 52 1.67 -13.52 11.73
CA PRO A 52 2.07 -14.87 12.14
C PRO A 52 3.31 -15.38 11.40
N THR A 53 3.45 -15.06 10.11
CA THR A 53 4.62 -15.48 9.32
C THR A 53 5.88 -14.73 9.74
N ALA A 54 5.79 -13.44 10.07
CA ALA A 54 6.90 -12.68 10.59
C ALA A 54 7.34 -13.19 11.97
N MET A 55 6.38 -13.49 12.86
CA MET A 55 6.66 -14.09 14.16
C MET A 55 7.32 -15.47 14.04
N ALA A 56 6.84 -16.33 13.13
CA ALA A 56 7.45 -17.63 12.86
C ALA A 56 8.89 -17.53 12.35
N ARG A 57 9.26 -16.40 11.73
CA ARG A 57 10.63 -16.09 11.26
C ARG A 57 11.47 -15.31 12.26
N GLY A 58 10.94 -15.02 13.46
CA GLY A 58 11.65 -14.31 14.52
C GLY A 58 11.77 -12.80 14.32
N TYR A 59 11.01 -12.20 13.38
CA TYR A 59 10.98 -10.74 13.24
C TYR A 59 10.27 -10.08 14.42
N SER A 60 10.72 -8.90 14.82
CA SER A 60 10.04 -8.11 15.85
C SER A 60 8.69 -7.59 15.35
N LEU A 61 7.75 -7.43 16.29
CA LEU A 61 6.43 -6.88 15.97
C LEU A 61 6.52 -5.44 15.44
N SER A 62 7.43 -4.61 15.98
CA SER A 62 7.68 -3.25 15.49
C SER A 62 8.14 -3.24 14.04
N HIS A 63 9.09 -4.10 13.67
CA HIS A 63 9.57 -4.20 12.29
C HIS A 63 8.46 -4.68 11.34
N THR A 64 7.63 -5.60 11.80
CA THR A 64 6.49 -6.12 11.05
C THR A 64 5.45 -5.04 10.78
N LEU A 65 5.09 -4.25 11.81
CA LEU A 65 4.13 -3.14 11.70
C LEU A 65 4.68 -1.97 10.88
N TYR A 66 5.99 -1.73 10.94
CA TYR A 66 6.67 -0.78 10.06
C TYR A 66 6.50 -1.17 8.59
N LEU A 67 6.91 -2.39 8.22
CA LEU A 67 6.82 -2.88 6.84
C LEU A 67 5.37 -2.86 6.35
N TYR A 68 4.43 -3.30 7.20
CA TYR A 68 3.01 -3.24 6.91
C TYR A 68 2.56 -1.81 6.56
N SER A 69 2.90 -0.84 7.40
CA SER A 69 2.54 0.58 7.19
C SER A 69 3.16 1.14 5.91
N CYS A 70 4.44 0.86 5.66
CA CYS A 70 5.13 1.28 4.44
C CYS A 70 4.50 0.71 3.17
N VAL A 71 4.13 -0.57 3.18
CA VAL A 71 3.47 -1.22 2.04
C VAL A 71 2.10 -0.58 1.76
N LEU A 72 1.30 -0.33 2.79
CA LEU A 72 0.01 0.34 2.63
C LEU A 72 0.18 1.73 2.02
N LEU A 73 1.11 2.55 2.54
CA LEU A 73 1.37 3.88 2.00
C LEU A 73 1.92 3.83 0.58
N THR A 74 2.74 2.83 0.25
CA THR A 74 3.27 2.62 -1.11
C THR A 74 2.14 2.45 -2.12
N PHE A 75 1.13 1.61 -1.82
CA PHE A 75 -0.04 1.47 -2.68
C PHE A 75 -0.80 2.79 -2.87
N VAL A 76 -0.95 3.58 -1.80
CA VAL A 76 -1.60 4.90 -1.88
C VAL A 76 -0.83 5.84 -2.80
N ILE A 77 0.49 5.92 -2.65
CA ILE A 77 1.37 6.78 -3.47
C ILE A 77 1.36 6.33 -4.94
N MET A 78 1.35 5.02 -5.19
CA MET A 78 1.32 4.47 -6.54
C MET A 78 0.00 4.75 -7.26
N LEU A 79 -1.14 4.69 -6.55
CA LEU A 79 -2.45 4.65 -7.21
C LEU A 79 -3.27 5.94 -7.06
N ALA A 80 -3.15 6.67 -5.95
CA ALA A 80 -3.94 7.89 -5.73
C ALA A 80 -3.69 9.02 -6.76
N PRO A 81 -2.42 9.33 -7.14
CA PRO A 81 -2.14 10.40 -8.10
C PRO A 81 -2.64 10.09 -9.52
N VAL A 82 -2.63 8.82 -9.91
CA VAL A 82 -3.04 8.34 -11.23
C VAL A 82 -4.46 7.75 -11.25
N ARG A 83 -5.23 7.96 -10.16
CA ARG A 83 -6.55 7.35 -9.95
C ARG A 83 -7.49 7.47 -11.14
N LYS A 84 -7.57 8.66 -11.76
CA LYS A 84 -8.51 8.90 -12.87
C LYS A 84 -8.18 8.03 -14.08
N ARG A 85 -6.89 7.83 -14.35
CA ARG A 85 -6.40 7.00 -15.45
C ARG A 85 -6.60 5.52 -15.13
N VAL A 86 -6.24 5.10 -13.92
CA VAL A 86 -6.46 3.71 -13.46
C VAL A 86 -7.95 3.36 -13.48
N MET A 87 -8.83 4.27 -13.05
CA MET A 87 -10.28 4.06 -13.12
C MET A 87 -10.78 3.93 -14.56
N ALA A 88 -10.28 4.75 -15.48
CA ALA A 88 -10.62 4.64 -16.90
C ALA A 88 -10.17 3.30 -17.48
N ASP A 89 -8.92 2.90 -17.22
CA ASP A 89 -8.37 1.62 -17.65
C ASP A 89 -9.19 0.44 -17.08
N ILE A 90 -9.64 0.50 -15.83
CA ILE A 90 -10.51 -0.53 -15.21
C ILE A 90 -11.87 -0.60 -15.92
N VAL A 91 -12.49 0.55 -16.20
CA VAL A 91 -13.79 0.58 -16.89
C VAL A 91 -13.66 0.05 -18.32
N GLU A 92 -12.60 0.41 -19.03
CA GLU A 92 -12.33 -0.07 -20.38
C GLU A 92 -12.09 -1.59 -20.41
N GLN A 93 -11.32 -2.11 -19.44
CA GLN A 93 -11.14 -3.55 -19.23
C GLN A 93 -12.46 -4.27 -18.95
N GLN A 94 -13.38 -3.66 -18.18
CA GLN A 94 -14.71 -4.24 -17.96
C GLN A 94 -15.58 -4.26 -19.22
N GLN A 95 -15.44 -3.27 -20.11
CA GLN A 95 -16.16 -3.21 -21.38
C GLN A 95 -15.61 -4.20 -22.41
N LYS A 96 -14.30 -4.51 -22.34
CA LYS A 96 -13.60 -5.41 -23.26
C LYS A 96 -12.93 -6.57 -22.52
N PRO A 97 -13.69 -7.50 -21.91
CA PRO A 97 -13.13 -8.55 -21.06
C PRO A 97 -12.20 -9.52 -21.80
N TRP A 98 -12.30 -9.61 -23.13
CA TRP A 98 -11.53 -10.54 -23.97
C TRP A 98 -10.32 -9.88 -24.66
N GLU A 99 -10.15 -8.56 -24.52
CA GLU A 99 -9.08 -7.80 -25.17
C GLU A 99 -8.25 -7.08 -24.11
N LYS A 100 -6.94 -7.35 -24.07
CA LYS A 100 -6.06 -6.75 -23.05
C LYS A 100 -5.84 -5.26 -23.38
N VAL A 101 -6.61 -4.40 -22.73
CA VAL A 101 -6.41 -2.93 -22.78
C VAL A 101 -5.02 -2.60 -22.22
N PRO A 102 -4.14 -1.95 -23.01
CA PRO A 102 -2.82 -1.55 -22.54
C PRO A 102 -2.97 -0.49 -21.44
N PHE A 103 -2.25 -0.67 -20.33
CA PHE A 103 -2.20 0.34 -19.28
C PHE A 103 -1.68 1.67 -19.84
N ASN A 104 -2.25 2.77 -19.36
CA ASN A 104 -1.77 4.10 -19.72
C ASN A 104 -0.26 4.21 -19.38
N THR A 105 0.57 4.52 -20.39
CA THR A 105 2.03 4.59 -20.27
C THR A 105 2.48 5.54 -19.15
N VAL A 106 1.77 6.64 -18.93
CA VAL A 106 2.09 7.59 -17.85
C VAL A 106 1.77 7.00 -16.48
N SER A 107 0.67 6.25 -16.36
CA SER A 107 0.37 5.50 -15.14
C SER A 107 1.43 4.44 -14.87
N LEU A 108 1.86 3.71 -15.90
CA LEU A 108 2.89 2.69 -15.79
C LEU A 108 4.23 3.26 -15.30
N TYR A 109 4.70 4.36 -15.90
CA TYR A 109 5.93 5.02 -15.45
C TYR A 109 5.81 5.56 -14.03
N TRP A 110 4.68 6.18 -13.67
CA TRP A 110 4.46 6.69 -12.31
C TRP A 110 4.50 5.56 -11.28
N VAL A 111 3.74 4.49 -11.52
CA VAL A 111 3.65 3.31 -10.65
C VAL A 111 5.04 2.69 -10.46
N THR A 112 5.82 2.57 -11.54
CA THR A 112 7.17 1.99 -11.48
C THR A 112 8.12 2.87 -10.69
N PHE A 113 8.17 4.17 -11.00
CA PHE A 113 9.08 5.12 -10.34
C PHE A 113 8.73 5.29 -8.85
N SER A 114 7.44 5.42 -8.53
CA SER A 114 6.98 5.55 -7.15
C SER A 114 7.21 4.27 -6.34
N ALA A 115 7.04 3.08 -6.93
CA ALA A 115 7.39 1.83 -6.26
C ALA A 115 8.88 1.79 -5.89
N THR A 116 9.77 2.10 -6.84
CA THR A 116 11.21 2.14 -6.58
C THR A 116 11.56 3.16 -5.50
N GLY A 117 10.99 4.37 -5.57
CA GLY A 117 11.21 5.41 -4.57
C GLY A 117 10.73 5.02 -3.17
N CYS A 118 9.57 4.36 -3.06
CA CYS A 118 9.04 3.91 -1.78
C CYS A 118 9.87 2.77 -1.17
N ILE A 119 10.37 1.83 -1.99
CA ILE A 119 11.26 0.76 -1.52
C ILE A 119 12.57 1.35 -0.98
N ILE A 120 13.16 2.30 -1.72
CA ILE A 120 14.36 3.01 -1.29
C ILE A 120 14.10 3.71 0.05
N ALA A 121 13.03 4.52 0.14
CA ALA A 121 12.67 5.22 1.37
C ALA A 121 12.45 4.25 2.54
N MET A 122 11.78 3.13 2.32
CA MET A 122 11.55 2.10 3.32
C MET A 122 12.86 1.49 3.86
N ILE A 123 13.88 1.31 3.01
CA ILE A 123 15.18 0.78 3.46
C ILE A 123 15.93 1.84 4.28
N TYR A 124 15.92 3.11 3.83
CA TYR A 124 16.66 4.18 4.49
C TYR A 124 15.99 4.74 5.75
N LEU A 125 14.66 4.64 5.89
CA LEU A 125 13.93 5.14 7.05
C LEU A 125 14.02 4.22 8.26
N TRP A 126 14.10 2.90 8.07
CA TRP A 126 14.21 1.95 9.18
C TRP A 126 15.34 2.27 10.17
N PRO A 127 16.62 2.43 9.76
CA PRO A 127 17.72 2.69 10.70
C PRO A 127 17.64 4.05 11.42
N VAL A 128 16.74 4.94 10.98
CA VAL A 128 16.48 6.24 11.62
C VAL A 128 15.39 6.11 12.70
N LEU A 129 14.51 5.13 12.55
CA LEU A 129 13.30 4.92 13.37
C LEU A 129 13.43 3.73 14.35
N GLU A 130 14.42 2.87 14.17
CA GLU A 130 14.76 1.78 15.10
C GLU A 130 15.36 2.26 16.43
#